data_AF-A0AAW2S0B7-F1
#
_entry.id   AF-A0AAW2S0B7-F1
#
_cell.length_a   1.000
_cell.length_b   1.000
_cell.length_c   1.000
_cell.angle_alpha   90.00
_cell.angle_beta   90.00
_cell.angle_gamma   90.00
#
_symmetry.space_group_name_H-M   'P 1'
#
loop_
_entity.id
_entity.type
_entity.pdbx_description
1 polymer ?
#
loop_
_entity_poly.entity_id
_entity_poly.type
_entity_poly.pdbx_seq_one_letter_code
_entity_poly.pdbx_strand_id
1 'polypeptide(L)'
;MPSCKDFHEAAEDTYVYQHMSLDNFPLVAWKPLTEKEQAFFTKCQDCRNPEIPYRQAVLDYFSGKRPQSALGHLRRALDANHIGALYVTGIILLFSGDDELKACGVKLMAGMKKSKYVRGKLKEHRDKLKSMLRSMWVENPALRRRPVCCSRQDKHRRRSSWVDMIDEDMHCEGCNVDCEIKFLVDNLPQW
;
A
#
# COMPACT_ATOMS: atom_id res chain seq x y z
N MET A 1 -17.06 13.79 -34.75
CA MET A 1 -16.53 14.28 -33.46
C MET A 1 -17.46 13.81 -32.37
N PRO A 2 -16.95 13.29 -31.24
CA PRO A 2 -17.82 12.93 -30.11
C PRO A 2 -18.46 14.19 -29.52
N SER A 3 -19.73 14.07 -29.14
CA SER A 3 -20.50 15.11 -28.46
C SER A 3 -20.31 15.03 -26.93
N CYS A 4 -20.71 16.08 -26.20
CA CYS A 4 -20.71 16.04 -24.74
C CYS A 4 -21.55 14.90 -24.17
N LYS A 5 -22.59 14.46 -24.89
CA LYS A 5 -23.42 13.32 -24.50
C LYS A 5 -22.65 12.01 -24.60
N ASP A 6 -21.89 11.82 -25.68
CA ASP A 6 -21.10 10.61 -25.89
C ASP A 6 -20.00 10.47 -24.83
N PHE A 7 -19.36 11.58 -24.44
CA PHE A 7 -18.40 11.59 -23.34
C PHE A 7 -19.05 11.31 -21.99
N HIS A 8 -20.24 11.83 -21.74
CA HIS A 8 -20.96 11.55 -20.50
C HIS A 8 -21.32 10.08 -20.39
N GLU A 9 -21.88 9.48 -21.44
CA GLU A 9 -22.21 8.06 -21.47
C GLU A 9 -20.96 7.18 -21.28
N ALA A 10 -19.84 7.53 -21.92
CA ALA A 10 -18.58 6.81 -21.72
C ALA A 10 -18.03 6.95 -20.29
N ALA A 11 -18.23 8.09 -19.64
CA ALA A 11 -17.78 8.32 -18.27
C ALA A 11 -18.60 7.51 -17.24
N GLU A 12 -19.83 7.13 -17.59
CA GLU A 12 -20.72 6.33 -16.73
C GLU A 12 -20.46 4.81 -16.84
N ASP A 13 -19.48 4.39 -17.66
CA ASP A 13 -19.12 2.99 -17.82
C ASP A 13 -18.57 2.38 -16.52
N THR A 14 -18.94 1.12 -16.24
CA THR A 14 -18.51 0.39 -15.04
C THR A 14 -16.99 0.29 -14.93
N TYR A 15 -16.31 0.13 -16.07
CA TYR A 15 -14.85 0.08 -16.16
C TYR A 15 -14.21 1.37 -15.62
N VAL A 16 -14.82 2.54 -15.87
CA VAL A 16 -14.33 3.82 -15.36
C VAL A 16 -14.35 3.80 -13.83
N TYR A 17 -15.48 3.46 -13.21
CA TYR A 17 -15.58 3.39 -11.74
C TYR A 17 -14.73 2.30 -11.11
N GLN A 18 -14.52 1.18 -11.80
CA GLN A 18 -13.65 0.10 -11.35
C GLN A 18 -12.17 0.53 -11.26
N HIS A 19 -11.75 1.46 -12.11
CA HIS A 19 -10.35 1.90 -12.22
C HIS A 19 -10.10 3.33 -11.71
N MET A 20 -11.13 4.01 -11.21
CA MET A 20 -10.99 5.35 -10.62
C MET A 20 -10.08 5.33 -9.40
N SER A 21 -9.14 6.28 -9.36
CA SER A 21 -8.37 6.55 -8.15
C SER A 21 -9.25 7.22 -7.10
N LEU A 22 -9.03 6.88 -5.83
CA LEU A 22 -9.66 7.54 -4.69
C LEU A 22 -8.72 8.53 -3.98
N ASP A 23 -7.54 8.82 -4.53
CA ASP A 23 -6.48 9.60 -3.86
C ASP A 23 -6.92 10.99 -3.37
N ASN A 24 -7.90 11.60 -4.03
CA ASN A 24 -8.43 12.92 -3.66
C ASN A 24 -9.39 12.88 -2.46
N PHE A 25 -9.79 11.68 -2.02
CA PHE A 25 -10.66 11.51 -0.87
C PHE A 25 -9.84 11.12 0.36
N PRO A 26 -10.04 11.78 1.53
CA PRO A 26 -9.31 11.44 2.74
C PRO A 26 -9.63 10.00 3.16
N LEU A 27 -8.63 9.29 3.70
CA LEU A 27 -8.87 7.94 4.20
C LEU A 27 -9.79 7.93 5.43
N VAL A 28 -9.61 8.91 6.31
CA VAL A 28 -10.51 9.18 7.44
C VAL A 28 -11.22 10.50 7.15
N ALA A 29 -12.54 10.45 6.98
CA ALA A 29 -13.35 11.63 6.78
C ALA A 29 -13.68 12.28 8.13
N TRP A 30 -13.03 13.42 8.43
CA TRP A 30 -13.29 14.22 9.65
C TRP A 30 -14.58 15.05 9.55
N LYS A 31 -15.17 15.10 8.36
CA LYS A 31 -16.49 15.67 8.09
C LYS A 31 -17.35 14.61 7.39
N PRO A 32 -18.67 14.62 7.57
CA PRO A 32 -19.56 13.76 6.79
C PRO A 32 -19.32 13.97 5.29
N LEU A 33 -19.37 12.89 4.52
CA LEU A 33 -19.36 12.96 3.06
C LEU A 33 -20.63 13.68 2.58
N THR A 34 -20.48 14.49 1.55
CA THR A 34 -21.63 15.04 0.82
C THR A 34 -22.39 13.91 0.12
N GLU A 35 -23.66 14.14 -0.21
CA GLU A 35 -24.49 13.16 -0.95
C GLU A 35 -23.83 12.71 -2.26
N LYS A 36 -23.16 13.64 -2.97
CA LYS A 36 -22.44 13.35 -4.22
C LYS A 36 -21.23 12.45 -3.99
N GLU A 37 -20.44 12.72 -2.95
CA GLU A 37 -19.31 11.88 -2.59
C GLU A 37 -19.78 10.49 -2.16
N GLN A 38 -20.84 10.41 -1.35
CA GLN A 38 -21.41 9.14 -0.92
C GLN A 38 -21.90 8.32 -2.12
N ALA A 39 -22.64 8.93 -3.06
CA ALA A 39 -23.10 8.28 -4.28
C ALA A 39 -21.92 7.78 -5.14
N PHE A 40 -20.86 8.59 -5.27
CA PHE A 40 -19.64 8.21 -5.98
C PHE A 40 -18.95 6.99 -5.34
N PHE A 41 -18.80 6.98 -4.00
CA PHE A 41 -18.22 5.84 -3.28
C PHE A 41 -19.06 4.58 -3.42
N THR A 42 -20.39 4.68 -3.30
CA THR A 42 -21.31 3.57 -3.54
C THR A 42 -21.15 3.02 -4.95
N LYS A 43 -21.11 3.88 -5.97
CA LYS A 43 -20.90 3.47 -7.35
C LYS A 43 -19.56 2.76 -7.56
N CYS A 44 -18.46 3.27 -6.99
CA CYS A 44 -17.15 2.60 -7.03
C CYS A 44 -17.19 1.23 -6.36
N GLN A 45 -17.88 1.11 -5.22
CA GLN A 45 -18.05 -0.15 -4.52
C GLN A 45 -18.85 -1.17 -5.34
N ASP A 46 -19.97 -0.75 -5.94
CA ASP A 46 -20.81 -1.59 -6.80
C ASP A 46 -20.04 -2.06 -8.05
N CYS A 47 -19.17 -1.21 -8.58
CA CYS A 47 -18.30 -1.52 -9.71
C CYS A 47 -17.03 -2.29 -9.29
N ARG A 48 -16.94 -2.74 -8.03
CA ARG A 48 -15.83 -3.54 -7.48
C ARG A 48 -14.46 -2.87 -7.62
N ASN A 49 -14.41 -1.55 -7.43
CA ASN A 49 -13.14 -0.81 -7.39
C ASN A 49 -12.23 -1.35 -6.27
N PRO A 50 -10.98 -1.77 -6.58
CA PRO A 50 -10.06 -2.36 -5.60
C PRO A 50 -9.47 -1.37 -4.59
N GLU A 51 -9.52 -0.06 -4.85
CA GLU A 51 -9.10 0.96 -3.89
C GLU A 51 -9.98 0.94 -2.63
N ILE A 52 -11.27 0.58 -2.75
CA ILE A 52 -12.20 0.49 -1.62
C ILE A 52 -11.72 -0.55 -0.58
N PRO A 53 -11.57 -1.85 -0.91
CA PRO A 53 -11.06 -2.82 0.06
C PRO A 53 -9.61 -2.54 0.44
N TYR A 54 -8.74 -2.06 -0.46
CA TYR A 54 -7.37 -1.70 -0.11
C TYR A 54 -7.29 -0.64 0.99
N ARG A 55 -8.02 0.48 0.83
CA ARG A 55 -8.07 1.57 1.82
C ARG A 55 -8.61 1.08 3.16
N GLN A 56 -9.66 0.26 3.14
CA GLN A 56 -10.21 -0.32 4.37
C GLN A 56 -9.20 -1.22 5.08
N ALA A 57 -8.41 -2.01 4.34
CA ALA A 57 -7.34 -2.81 4.93
C ALA A 57 -6.25 -1.97 5.60
N VAL A 58 -5.83 -0.88 4.95
CA VAL A 58 -4.85 0.05 5.53
C VAL A 58 -5.39 0.62 6.83
N LEU A 59 -6.63 1.12 6.83
CA LEU A 59 -7.25 1.64 8.04
C LEU A 59 -7.33 0.58 9.15
N ASP A 60 -7.82 -0.62 8.84
CA ASP A 60 -8.04 -1.70 9.81
C ASP A 60 -6.73 -2.23 10.41
N TYR A 61 -5.69 -2.40 9.59
CA TYR A 61 -4.40 -2.90 10.07
C TYR A 61 -3.64 -1.82 10.84
N PHE A 62 -3.43 -0.63 10.26
CA PHE A 62 -2.51 0.36 10.85
C PHE A 62 -3.10 1.06 12.08
N SER A 63 -4.43 1.24 12.13
CA SER A 63 -5.08 1.71 13.37
C SER A 63 -5.05 0.67 14.49
N GLY A 64 -4.74 -0.60 14.20
CA GLY A 64 -4.74 -1.69 15.17
C GLY A 64 -6.14 -2.13 15.63
N LYS A 65 -7.21 -1.51 15.13
CA LYS A 65 -8.59 -1.78 15.57
C LYS A 65 -9.13 -3.11 15.06
N ARG A 66 -8.80 -3.50 13.82
CA ARG A 66 -9.33 -4.71 13.17
C ARG A 66 -8.30 -5.43 12.29
N PRO A 67 -7.10 -5.76 12.79
CA PRO A 67 -6.02 -6.32 11.97
C PRO A 67 -6.39 -7.63 11.26
N GLN A 68 -7.29 -8.44 11.83
CA GLN A 68 -7.78 -9.67 11.19
C GLN A 68 -8.68 -9.38 9.97
N SER A 69 -9.55 -8.37 10.06
CA SER A 69 -10.40 -7.95 8.93
C SER A 69 -9.57 -7.43 7.76
N ALA A 70 -8.43 -6.78 8.06
CA ALA A 70 -7.53 -6.24 7.03
C ALA A 70 -7.07 -7.32 6.02
N LEU A 71 -6.85 -8.56 6.46
CA LEU A 71 -6.43 -9.65 5.57
C LEU A 71 -7.50 -10.00 4.52
N GLY A 72 -8.77 -10.04 4.92
CA GLY A 72 -9.89 -10.29 4.01
C GLY A 72 -10.10 -9.14 3.01
N HIS A 73 -9.86 -7.90 3.46
CA HIS A 73 -9.85 -6.73 2.59
C HIS A 73 -8.68 -6.77 1.59
N LEU A 74 -7.46 -7.09 2.03
CA LEU A 74 -6.30 -7.22 1.15
C LEU A 74 -6.50 -8.33 0.12
N ARG A 75 -7.04 -9.49 0.50
CA ARG A 75 -7.33 -10.57 -0.44
C ARG A 75 -8.19 -10.09 -1.60
N ARG A 76 -9.30 -9.40 -1.31
CA ARG A 76 -10.18 -8.85 -2.36
C ARG A 76 -9.48 -7.86 -3.28
N ALA A 77 -8.61 -7.01 -2.75
CA ALA A 77 -7.83 -6.08 -3.57
C ALA A 77 -6.75 -6.81 -4.41
N LEU A 78 -6.13 -7.85 -3.85
CA LEU A 78 -5.14 -8.68 -4.54
C LEU A 78 -5.75 -9.50 -5.68
N ASP A 79 -6.95 -10.03 -5.51
CA ASP A 79 -7.68 -10.75 -6.56
C ASP A 79 -7.97 -9.85 -7.78
N ALA A 80 -7.99 -8.53 -7.56
CA ALA A 80 -8.07 -7.49 -8.60
C ALA A 80 -6.71 -6.93 -9.03
N ASN A 81 -5.60 -7.60 -8.70
CA ASN A 81 -4.21 -7.22 -9.02
C ASN A 81 -3.77 -5.84 -8.47
N HIS A 82 -4.32 -5.41 -7.33
CA HIS A 82 -3.98 -4.12 -6.75
C HIS A 82 -2.56 -4.09 -6.16
N ILE A 83 -1.65 -3.32 -6.77
CA ILE A 83 -0.22 -3.26 -6.39
C ILE A 83 -0.03 -2.71 -4.98
N GLY A 84 -0.80 -1.69 -4.57
CA GLY A 84 -0.75 -1.18 -3.20
C GLY A 84 -1.12 -2.24 -2.16
N ALA A 85 -2.03 -3.17 -2.50
CA ALA A 85 -2.42 -4.25 -1.61
C ALA A 85 -1.29 -5.27 -1.49
N LEU A 86 -0.65 -5.62 -2.60
CA LEU A 86 0.55 -6.46 -2.62
C LEU A 86 1.67 -5.89 -1.75
N TYR A 87 1.89 -4.58 -1.85
CA TYR A 87 2.86 -3.85 -1.05
C TYR A 87 2.55 -3.90 0.46
N VAL A 88 1.30 -3.58 0.83
CA VAL A 88 0.87 -3.63 2.24
C VAL A 88 0.89 -5.05 2.79
N THR A 89 0.51 -6.07 2.01
CA THR A 89 0.65 -7.48 2.41
C THR A 89 2.10 -7.82 2.75
N GLY A 90 3.06 -7.36 1.94
CA GLY A 90 4.49 -7.50 2.24
C GLY A 90 4.88 -6.90 3.58
N ILE A 91 4.43 -5.67 3.86
CA ILE A 91 4.65 -5.01 5.16
C ILE A 91 4.06 -5.84 6.31
N ILE A 92 2.80 -6.27 6.21
CA ILE A 92 2.13 -7.03 7.27
C ILE A 92 2.87 -8.34 7.56
N LEU A 93 3.31 -9.06 6.52
CA LEU A 93 4.08 -10.29 6.67
C LEU A 93 5.39 -10.06 7.43
N LEU A 94 6.08 -8.96 7.14
CA LEU A 94 7.34 -8.60 7.83
C LEU A 94 7.12 -8.29 9.31
N PHE A 95 5.99 -7.66 9.66
CA PHE A 95 5.62 -7.30 11.02
C PHE A 95 4.81 -8.38 11.76
N SER A 96 4.66 -9.57 11.19
CA SER A 96 3.85 -10.66 11.78
C SER A 96 4.43 -11.23 13.08
N GLY A 97 5.74 -11.09 13.30
CA GLY A 97 6.46 -11.71 14.42
C GLY A 97 6.77 -13.20 14.21
N ASP A 98 6.29 -13.78 13.11
CA ASP A 98 6.55 -15.16 12.71
C ASP A 98 7.69 -15.20 11.67
N ASP A 99 8.68 -16.07 11.87
CA ASP A 99 9.87 -16.10 11.03
C ASP A 99 9.59 -16.61 9.61
N GLU A 100 8.65 -17.55 9.45
CA GLU A 100 8.26 -18.08 8.14
C GLU A 100 7.49 -17.03 7.33
N LEU A 101 6.52 -16.37 7.96
CA LEU A 101 5.76 -15.27 7.35
C LEU A 101 6.68 -14.08 7.02
N LYS A 102 7.61 -13.74 7.91
CA LYS A 102 8.62 -12.70 7.65
C LYS A 102 9.47 -13.06 6.44
N ALA A 103 9.93 -14.31 6.32
CA ALA A 103 10.70 -14.77 5.16
C ALA A 103 9.87 -14.69 3.86
N CYS A 104 8.57 -15.02 3.92
CA CYS A 104 7.64 -14.80 2.81
C CYS A 104 7.51 -13.32 2.45
N GLY A 105 7.42 -12.43 3.45
CA GLY A 105 7.42 -10.98 3.27
C GLY A 105 8.67 -10.48 2.55
N VAL A 106 9.87 -10.95 2.94
CA VAL A 106 11.13 -10.59 2.29
C VAL A 106 11.13 -11.01 0.81
N LYS A 107 10.75 -12.27 0.52
CA LYS A 107 10.66 -12.78 -0.85
C LYS A 107 9.65 -12.00 -1.69
N LEU A 108 8.50 -11.66 -1.12
CA LEU A 108 7.46 -10.89 -1.79
C LEU A 108 7.97 -9.49 -2.18
N MET A 109 8.60 -8.78 -1.24
CA MET A 109 9.16 -7.45 -1.46
C MET A 109 10.28 -7.47 -2.50
N ALA A 110 11.16 -8.47 -2.46
CA ALA A 110 12.19 -8.67 -3.46
C ALA A 110 11.60 -8.98 -4.85
N GLY A 111 10.56 -9.82 -4.91
CA GLY A 111 9.84 -10.15 -6.14
C GLY A 111 9.22 -8.93 -6.82
N MET A 112 8.57 -8.04 -6.05
CA MET A 112 8.00 -6.80 -6.60
C MET A 112 9.08 -5.89 -7.22
N LYS A 113 10.30 -5.87 -6.66
CA LYS A 113 11.41 -5.12 -7.25
C LYS A 113 11.90 -5.74 -8.56
N LYS A 114 11.74 -7.04 -8.81
CA LYS A 114 12.23 -7.68 -10.05
C LYS A 114 11.41 -7.27 -11.29
N SER A 115 10.11 -7.03 -11.14
CA SER A 115 9.26 -6.54 -12.24
C SER A 115 9.42 -5.04 -12.45
N LYS A 116 9.83 -4.62 -13.65
CA LYS A 116 9.96 -3.18 -14.01
C LYS A 116 8.64 -2.43 -13.87
N TYR A 117 7.53 -3.04 -14.27
CA TYR A 117 6.19 -2.47 -14.16
C TYR A 117 5.79 -2.25 -12.70
N VAL A 118 5.89 -3.30 -11.87
CA VAL A 118 5.54 -3.21 -10.45
C VAL A 118 6.47 -2.25 -9.72
N ARG A 119 7.78 -2.29 -9.98
CA ARG A 119 8.77 -1.37 -9.41
C ARG A 119 8.43 0.10 -9.71
N GLY A 120 8.01 0.42 -10.94
CA GLY A 120 7.58 1.78 -11.31
C GLY A 120 6.36 2.24 -10.51
N LYS A 121 5.40 1.34 -10.28
CA LYS A 121 4.17 1.61 -9.52
C LYS A 121 4.35 1.58 -8.00
N LEU A 122 5.36 0.88 -7.49
CA LEU A 122 5.65 0.83 -6.06
C LEU A 122 5.94 2.20 -5.47
N LYS A 123 6.66 3.08 -6.19
CA LYS A 123 6.95 4.43 -5.72
C LYS A 123 5.66 5.22 -5.46
N GLU A 124 4.72 5.15 -6.40
CA GLU A 124 3.41 5.78 -6.30
C GLU A 124 2.62 5.24 -5.08
N HIS A 125 2.50 3.92 -4.94
CA HIS A 125 1.77 3.33 -3.82
C HIS A 125 2.45 3.53 -2.45
N ARG A 126 3.77 3.65 -2.42
CA ARG A 126 4.55 3.99 -1.23
C ARG A 126 4.22 5.41 -0.75
N ASP A 127 4.17 6.38 -1.66
CA ASP A 127 3.82 7.76 -1.33
C ASP A 127 2.33 7.88 -0.93
N LYS A 128 1.44 7.14 -1.60
CA LYS A 128 0.02 7.01 -1.21
C LYS A 128 -0.15 6.44 0.19
N LEU A 129 0.54 5.34 0.51
CA LEU A 129 0.49 4.75 1.85
C LEU A 129 0.97 5.76 2.89
N LYS A 130 2.09 6.43 2.64
CA LYS A 130 2.58 7.50 3.53
C LYS A 130 1.53 8.60 3.75
N SER A 131 0.87 9.07 2.70
CA SER A 131 -0.22 10.06 2.79
C SER A 131 -1.36 9.55 3.69
N MET A 132 -1.80 8.32 3.47
CA MET A 132 -2.86 7.69 4.24
C MET A 132 -2.50 7.53 5.72
N LEU A 133 -1.28 7.08 6.02
CA LEU A 133 -0.82 6.91 7.40
C LEU A 133 -0.75 8.23 8.16
N ARG A 134 -0.43 9.35 7.49
CA ARG A 134 -0.46 10.69 8.10
C ARG A 134 -1.87 11.20 8.41
N SER A 135 -2.89 10.63 7.77
CA SER A 135 -4.30 11.03 7.96
C SER A 135 -5.04 10.23 9.04
N MET A 136 -4.35 9.30 9.73
CA MET A 136 -4.97 8.43 10.74
C MET A 136 -4.11 8.29 12.00
N TRP A 137 -4.75 7.81 13.08
CA TRP A 137 -4.07 7.32 14.27
C TRP A 137 -3.50 5.92 14.00
N VAL A 138 -2.18 5.79 14.03
CA VAL A 138 -1.47 4.53 13.84
C VAL A 138 -1.12 3.95 15.22
N GLU A 139 -1.89 2.95 15.66
CA GLU A 139 -1.77 2.40 17.02
C GLU A 139 -1.48 0.90 17.05
N ASN A 140 -1.34 0.25 15.89
CA ASN A 140 -1.11 -1.19 15.85
C ASN A 140 0.17 -1.59 16.61
N PRO A 141 0.07 -2.39 17.69
CA PRO A 141 1.22 -2.79 18.50
C PRO A 141 2.29 -3.56 17.72
N ALA A 142 1.92 -4.25 16.62
CA ALA A 142 2.87 -4.96 15.77
C ALA A 142 3.98 -4.03 15.25
N LEU A 143 3.67 -2.75 15.02
CA LEU A 143 4.61 -1.77 14.49
C LEU A 143 5.66 -1.28 15.51
N ARG A 144 5.50 -1.59 16.80
CA ARG A 144 6.42 -1.15 17.87
C ARG A 144 7.80 -1.76 17.75
N ARG A 145 7.90 -2.98 17.22
CA ARG A 145 9.18 -3.68 17.03
C ARG A 145 9.51 -3.74 15.56
N ARG A 146 10.47 -2.94 15.14
CA ARG A 146 10.99 -2.96 13.78
C ARG A 146 11.60 -4.34 13.46
N PRO A 147 11.11 -5.08 12.46
CA PRO A 147 11.73 -6.33 12.06
C PRO A 147 13.11 -6.07 11.43
N VAL A 148 14.04 -6.98 11.70
CA VAL A 148 15.35 -7.04 11.07
C VAL A 148 15.35 -8.22 10.10
N CYS A 149 15.55 -7.93 8.81
CA CYS A 149 15.45 -8.90 7.73
C CYS A 149 16.82 -9.41 7.27
N CYS A 150 17.85 -8.57 7.34
CA CYS A 150 19.21 -8.99 7.07
C CYS A 150 19.94 -9.38 8.36
N SER A 151 20.46 -10.60 8.42
CA SER A 151 21.27 -11.12 9.54
C SER A 151 22.77 -10.82 9.42
N ARG A 152 23.23 -10.23 8.31
CA ARG A 152 24.65 -9.94 8.01
C ARG A 152 24.90 -8.46 7.70
N GLN A 153 24.14 -7.56 8.33
CA GLN A 153 24.18 -6.12 8.04
C GLN A 153 25.56 -5.48 8.25
N ASP A 154 26.39 -6.07 9.11
CA ASP A 154 27.79 -5.71 9.37
C ASP A 154 28.71 -5.92 8.15
N LYS A 155 28.34 -6.82 7.25
CA LYS A 155 29.11 -7.19 6.06
C LYS A 155 28.65 -6.47 4.78
N HIS A 156 27.61 -5.64 4.86
CA HIS A 156 27.04 -4.92 3.73
C HIS A 156 27.25 -3.40 3.89
N ARG A 157 27.82 -2.71 2.90
CA ARG A 157 27.94 -1.25 2.90
C ARG A 157 26.54 -0.62 2.87
N ARG A 158 26.15 0.10 3.94
CA ARG A 158 24.89 0.84 3.97
C ARG A 158 25.03 2.17 3.22
N ARG A 159 24.37 2.35 2.07
CA ARG A 159 24.07 3.69 1.54
C ARG A 159 22.67 4.11 1.99
N SER A 160 22.57 5.33 2.51
CA SER A 160 21.37 5.93 3.11
C SER A 160 20.40 6.54 2.09
N SER A 161 20.53 6.23 0.80
CA SER A 161 19.81 6.98 -0.23
C SER A 161 19.29 6.07 -1.34
N TRP A 162 18.00 6.21 -1.64
CA TRP A 162 17.35 5.70 -2.85
C TRP A 162 17.73 6.54 -4.09
N VAL A 163 18.99 6.94 -4.19
CA VAL A 163 19.51 7.73 -5.30
C VAL A 163 20.27 6.78 -6.21
N ASP A 164 19.75 6.73 -7.44
CA ASP A 164 20.25 6.06 -8.64
C ASP A 164 20.03 4.54 -8.74
N MET A 165 18.89 4.21 -9.38
CA MET A 165 18.61 2.90 -9.96
C MET A 165 19.47 2.63 -11.23
N ILE A 166 20.79 2.85 -11.15
CA ILE A 166 21.77 2.46 -12.19
C ILE A 166 23.07 1.92 -11.56
N ASP A 167 23.00 1.30 -10.38
CA ASP A 167 24.08 0.41 -9.96
C ASP A 167 23.52 -0.94 -9.53
N GLU A 168 23.92 -1.97 -10.27
CA GLU A 168 23.69 -3.40 -10.01
C GLU A 168 24.47 -3.92 -8.78
N ASP A 169 25.02 -3.04 -7.94
CA ASP A 169 25.92 -3.45 -6.86
C ASP A 169 25.20 -3.74 -5.53
N MET A 170 25.00 -5.04 -5.31
CA MET A 170 25.40 -5.72 -4.07
C MET A 170 24.65 -5.36 -2.77
N HIS A 171 23.32 -5.33 -2.81
CA HIS A 171 22.51 -5.34 -1.58
C HIS A 171 21.68 -6.62 -1.49
N CYS A 172 21.86 -7.40 -0.42
CA CYS A 172 21.02 -8.58 -0.20
C CYS A 172 19.54 -8.20 -0.07
N GLU A 173 18.64 -9.12 -0.42
CA GLU A 173 17.18 -8.89 -0.36
C GLU A 173 16.74 -8.38 1.02
N GLY A 174 17.36 -8.89 2.11
CA GLY A 174 17.12 -8.43 3.47
C GLY A 174 17.48 -6.96 3.70
N CYS A 175 18.66 -6.48 3.25
CA CYS A 175 19.07 -5.07 3.40
C CYS A 175 18.10 -4.13 2.66
N ASN A 176 17.67 -4.55 1.47
CA ASN A 176 16.71 -3.84 0.66
C ASN A 176 15.36 -3.66 1.37
N VAL A 177 14.90 -4.69 2.07
CA VAL A 177 13.67 -4.67 2.85
C VAL A 177 13.85 -3.89 4.14
N ASP A 178 15.00 -4.01 4.81
CA ASP A 178 15.32 -3.22 6.01
C ASP A 178 15.31 -1.72 5.74
N CYS A 179 15.79 -1.27 4.58
CA CYS A 179 15.71 0.12 4.12
C CYS A 179 14.26 0.58 3.90
N GLU A 180 13.40 -0.29 3.34
CA GLU A 180 11.99 0.03 3.14
C GLU A 180 11.22 0.12 4.46
N ILE A 181 11.46 -0.82 5.38
CA ILE A 181 10.88 -0.77 6.73
C ILE A 181 11.35 0.50 7.45
N LYS A 182 12.63 0.87 7.33
CA LYS A 182 13.14 2.13 7.89
C LYS A 182 12.35 3.32 7.36
N PHE A 183 12.17 3.40 6.04
CA PHE A 183 11.38 4.47 5.45
C PHE A 183 9.96 4.51 6.00
N LEU A 184 9.27 3.37 6.08
CA LEU A 184 7.91 3.30 6.62
C LEU A 184 7.86 3.82 8.05
N VAL A 185 8.72 3.28 8.93
CA VAL A 185 8.79 3.63 10.36
C VAL A 185 9.13 5.10 10.56
N ASP A 186 10.12 5.62 9.82
CA ASP A 186 10.52 7.04 9.88
C ASP A 186 9.40 7.99 9.39
N ASN A 187 8.38 7.48 8.70
CA ASN A 187 7.24 8.26 8.19
C ASN A 187 5.91 7.95 8.90
N LEU A 188 5.92 7.12 9.93
CA LEU A 188 4.75 6.98 10.80
C LEU A 188 4.50 8.29 11.55
N PRO A 189 3.23 8.69 11.74
CA PRO A 189 2.93 9.91 12.46
C PRO A 189 3.40 9.79 13.93
N GLN A 190 4.00 10.88 14.44
CA GLN A 190 4.38 11.04 15.84
C GLN A 190 3.31 11.91 16.48
N TRP A 191 2.45 11.31 17.28
CA TRP A 191 1.37 12.00 17.99
C TRP A 191 1.70 12.14 19.48
#